data_AF-A0A852RMK7-F1
#
_entry.id   AF-A0A852RMK7-F1
#
_cell.length_a   1.000
_cell.length_b   1.000
_cell.length_c   1.000
_cell.angle_alpha   90.00
_cell.angle_beta   90.00
_cell.angle_gamma   90.00
#
_symmetry.space_group_name_H-M   'P 1'
#
loop_
_entity.id
_entity.type
_entity.pdbx_description
1 polymer ?
#
loop_
_entity_poly.entity_id
_entity_poly.type
_entity_poly.pdbx_seq_one_letter_code
_entity_poly.pdbx_strand_id
1 'polypeptide(L)'
;MTARALIPALALVLLPLTACSDDPPPPTYSGTGYDDVATLMQKTLNRRARGLRTHDVARFRKALDRGDAGLVEEQQAYFDNLAQLPVGELHYEVAADTITPVEGSEDYWVEVVLSLGLDGYDATPTRTRDRFLFTPSPDGRRLLITSTTDYSWETGHPGNVQPWDVGPIRVERAVGVLGIFDDTTVRNAGKVLDAASSGRSEVRSVIGSTGTSAPTGVVVYSLRDPAFLRGLADQTVGDPDRADGLTIAVPVDGTDASQGVASYRILLNPRVLDQPLGVLGRLVRHELTHATLGSRGRGAPLWLSEGVAEYVSVQPMAPSRRRLPARALDLAATVTDLPGAAQFGGPDAEAWYAVSWWVCEYVASVYGRPVLLLLLDRLADGADQAQVLPEVLGVTPAQLAQRGVGLMQRTYSGQEG
;
A
#
# COMPACT_ATOMS: atom_id res chain seq x y z
N MET A 1 23.52 90.00 0.13
CA MET A 1 22.37 89.17 -0.27
C MET A 1 22.54 88.82 -1.75
N THR A 2 23.36 87.81 -2.02
CA THR A 2 22.98 86.55 -2.70
C THR A 2 22.55 86.73 -4.16
N ALA A 3 23.54 86.81 -5.04
CA ALA A 3 23.42 86.52 -6.46
C ALA A 3 23.65 85.01 -6.66
N ARG A 4 22.68 84.30 -7.26
CA ARG A 4 22.77 82.87 -7.56
C ARG A 4 23.09 82.66 -9.04
N ALA A 5 24.14 81.87 -9.26
CA ALA A 5 24.68 81.48 -10.55
C ALA A 5 23.85 80.36 -11.22
N LEU A 6 23.82 80.41 -12.55
CA LEU A 6 23.31 79.41 -13.49
C LEU A 6 24.38 78.33 -13.78
N ILE A 7 23.98 77.05 -13.82
CA ILE A 7 24.67 75.92 -14.49
C ILE A 7 23.59 74.98 -15.09
N PRO A 8 23.77 74.40 -16.29
CA PRO A 8 22.67 74.04 -17.20
C PRO A 8 22.12 72.62 -17.03
N ALA A 9 20.87 72.46 -17.46
CA ALA A 9 20.14 71.21 -17.57
C ALA A 9 20.63 70.40 -18.79
N LEU A 10 21.00 69.14 -18.57
CA LEU A 10 21.26 68.16 -19.62
C LEU A 10 19.91 67.50 -19.99
N ALA A 11 19.45 67.75 -21.20
CA ALA A 11 18.29 67.09 -21.79
C ALA A 11 18.69 65.70 -22.30
N LEU A 12 18.15 64.64 -21.70
CA LEU A 12 18.13 63.30 -22.30
C LEU A 12 16.70 63.04 -22.79
N VAL A 13 16.53 63.10 -24.11
CA VAL A 13 15.30 62.71 -24.80
C VAL A 13 15.26 61.18 -24.83
N LEU A 14 14.39 60.59 -24.01
CA LEU A 14 13.97 59.19 -24.15
C LEU A 14 12.61 59.18 -24.83
N LEU A 15 12.62 58.82 -26.12
CA LEU A 15 11.42 58.54 -26.90
C LEU A 15 10.72 57.29 -26.32
N PRO A 16 9.41 57.32 -26.07
CA PRO A 16 8.66 56.10 -25.82
C PRO A 16 8.52 55.34 -27.15
N LEU A 17 9.26 54.24 -27.29
CA LEU A 17 8.95 53.24 -28.30
C LEU A 17 7.63 52.58 -27.91
N THR A 18 6.55 53.06 -28.51
CA THR A 18 5.26 52.38 -28.54
C THR A 18 5.37 51.20 -29.49
N ALA A 19 5.84 50.07 -28.95
CA ALA A 19 5.65 48.78 -29.61
C ALA A 19 4.18 48.39 -29.41
N CYS A 20 3.38 48.53 -30.48
CA CYS A 20 2.09 47.85 -30.57
C CYS A 20 2.38 46.34 -30.69
N SER A 21 2.45 45.65 -29.55
CA SER A 21 2.28 44.19 -29.52
C SER A 21 0.78 43.96 -29.41
N ASP A 22 0.17 43.69 -30.56
CA ASP A 22 -1.19 43.18 -30.71
C ASP A 22 -1.21 41.65 -30.51
N ASP A 23 -0.36 41.12 -29.63
CA ASP A 23 -0.44 39.70 -29.29
C ASP A 23 -1.56 39.52 -28.27
N PRO A 24 -2.65 38.80 -28.62
CA PRO A 24 -3.62 38.40 -27.62
C PRO A 24 -2.88 37.61 -26.53
N PRO A 25 -3.26 37.74 -25.24
CA PRO A 25 -2.69 36.91 -24.19
C PRO A 25 -2.75 35.44 -24.63
N PRO A 26 -1.70 34.63 -24.36
CA PRO A 26 -1.71 33.23 -24.74
C PRO A 26 -3.02 32.61 -24.25
N PRO A 27 -3.74 31.85 -25.10
CA PRO A 27 -5.05 31.34 -24.76
C PRO A 27 -4.90 30.58 -23.44
N THR A 28 -5.51 31.14 -22.41
CA THR A 28 -5.69 30.46 -21.13
C THR A 28 -6.77 29.44 -21.42
N TYR A 29 -6.36 28.25 -21.87
CA TYR A 29 -7.27 27.16 -22.20
C TYR A 29 -7.92 26.66 -20.92
N SER A 30 -9.10 27.21 -20.63
CA SER A 30 -10.03 26.72 -19.63
C SER A 30 -11.29 26.22 -20.34
N GLY A 31 -11.34 24.90 -20.61
CA GLY A 31 -12.58 24.17 -20.94
C GLY A 31 -12.72 23.57 -22.35
N THR A 32 -13.15 22.30 -22.40
CA THR A 32 -13.97 21.62 -23.44
C THR A 32 -13.42 21.43 -24.87
N GLY A 33 -12.10 21.53 -25.11
CA GLY A 33 -11.55 21.38 -26.48
C GLY A 33 -11.59 19.96 -27.06
N TYR A 34 -11.67 18.92 -26.23
CA TYR A 34 -11.42 17.52 -26.62
C TYR A 34 -12.59 16.57 -26.30
N ASP A 35 -13.81 17.07 -26.12
CA ASP A 35 -14.96 16.25 -25.70
C ASP A 35 -15.25 15.07 -26.65
N ASP A 36 -15.10 15.28 -27.96
CA ASP A 36 -15.26 14.22 -28.96
C ASP A 36 -14.14 13.17 -28.87
N VAL A 37 -12.89 13.62 -28.65
CA VAL A 37 -11.72 12.76 -28.46
C VAL A 37 -11.89 11.92 -27.18
N ALA A 38 -12.29 12.55 -26.07
CA ALA A 38 -12.60 11.90 -24.81
C ALA A 38 -13.68 10.83 -24.97
N THR A 39 -14.74 11.13 -25.74
CA THR A 39 -15.82 10.18 -26.04
C THR A 39 -15.31 8.96 -26.81
N LEU A 40 -14.37 9.14 -27.76
CA LEU A 40 -13.76 8.04 -28.50
C LEU A 40 -12.82 7.21 -27.61
N MET A 41 -12.00 7.85 -26.78
CA MET A 41 -11.16 7.18 -25.78
C MET A 41 -12.00 6.32 -24.84
N GLN A 42 -13.08 6.88 -24.27
CA GLN A 42 -13.96 6.17 -23.35
C GLN A 42 -14.63 4.97 -24.03
N LYS A 43 -15.05 5.09 -25.30
CA LYS A 43 -15.58 3.95 -26.08
C LYS A 43 -14.54 2.84 -26.25
N THR A 44 -13.28 3.19 -26.51
CA THR A 44 -12.17 2.23 -26.64
C THR A 44 -11.91 1.53 -25.30
N LEU A 45 -11.82 2.27 -24.20
CA LEU A 45 -11.62 1.72 -22.86
C LEU A 45 -12.81 0.87 -22.38
N ASN A 46 -14.05 1.26 -22.67
CA ASN A 46 -15.24 0.44 -22.38
C ASN A 46 -15.19 -0.92 -23.09
N ARG A 47 -14.68 -0.94 -24.33
CA ARG A 47 -14.48 -2.19 -25.09
C ARG A 47 -13.37 -3.03 -24.47
N ARG A 48 -12.26 -2.41 -24.08
CA ARG A 48 -11.15 -3.06 -23.36
C ARG A 48 -11.62 -3.71 -22.07
N ALA A 49 -12.32 -2.95 -21.20
CA ALA A 49 -12.90 -3.45 -19.95
C ALA A 49 -13.87 -4.61 -20.17
N ARG A 50 -14.71 -4.52 -21.21
CA ARG A 50 -15.61 -5.63 -21.56
C ARG A 50 -14.84 -6.86 -22.03
N GLY A 51 -13.74 -6.70 -22.75
CA GLY A 51 -12.84 -7.79 -23.13
C GLY A 51 -12.29 -8.52 -21.91
N LEU A 52 -11.78 -7.77 -20.93
CA LEU A 52 -11.25 -8.31 -19.67
C LEU A 52 -12.34 -9.06 -18.88
N ARG A 53 -13.47 -8.40 -18.60
CA ARG A 53 -14.56 -8.98 -17.80
C ARG A 53 -15.20 -10.22 -18.43
N THR A 54 -15.23 -10.32 -19.76
CA THR A 54 -15.81 -11.49 -20.45
C THR A 54 -14.74 -12.47 -20.92
N HIS A 55 -13.48 -12.31 -20.51
CA HIS A 55 -12.35 -13.09 -20.99
C HIS A 55 -12.30 -13.23 -22.52
N ASP A 56 -12.64 -12.16 -23.25
CA ASP A 56 -12.65 -12.07 -24.71
C ASP A 56 -11.40 -11.34 -25.20
N VAL A 57 -10.32 -12.11 -25.41
CA VAL A 57 -9.02 -11.59 -25.84
C VAL A 57 -9.10 -10.88 -27.20
N ALA A 58 -9.96 -11.35 -28.11
CA ALA A 58 -10.14 -10.74 -29.42
C ALA A 58 -10.79 -9.35 -29.32
N ARG A 59 -11.74 -9.17 -28.38
CA ARG A 59 -12.32 -7.85 -28.07
C ARG A 59 -11.32 -6.95 -27.38
N PHE A 60 -10.54 -7.46 -26.43
CA PHE A 60 -9.50 -6.71 -25.74
C PHE A 60 -8.47 -6.15 -26.73
N ARG A 61 -7.90 -7.01 -27.59
CA ARG A 61 -6.91 -6.63 -28.62
C ARG A 61 -7.43 -5.63 -29.66
N LYS A 62 -8.75 -5.50 -29.85
CA LYS A 62 -9.34 -4.50 -30.77
C LYS A 62 -9.22 -3.06 -30.25
N ALA A 63 -8.84 -2.86 -28.99
CA ALA A 63 -8.59 -1.55 -28.41
C ALA A 63 -7.14 -1.07 -28.62
N LEU A 64 -6.24 -1.96 -29.04
CA LEU A 64 -4.81 -1.69 -29.19
C LEU A 64 -4.47 -1.34 -30.64
N ASP A 65 -3.39 -0.59 -30.84
CA ASP A 65 -2.67 -0.64 -32.10
C ASP A 65 -2.00 -2.01 -32.23
N ARG A 66 -2.38 -2.74 -33.27
CA ARG A 66 -1.90 -4.11 -33.52
C ARG A 66 -0.67 -4.14 -34.43
N GLY A 67 -0.24 -2.98 -34.93
CA GLY A 67 1.02 -2.84 -35.66
C GLY A 67 2.24 -2.91 -34.74
N ASP A 68 2.08 -2.55 -33.47
CA ASP A 68 3.11 -2.66 -32.44
C ASP A 68 3.06 -4.05 -31.78
N ALA A 69 4.03 -4.91 -32.13
CA ALA A 69 4.12 -6.25 -31.57
C ALA A 69 4.49 -6.26 -30.08
N GLY A 70 5.29 -5.28 -29.61
CA GLY A 70 5.70 -5.18 -28.22
C GLY A 70 4.53 -4.83 -27.32
N LEU A 71 3.73 -3.82 -27.71
CA LEU A 71 2.48 -3.49 -27.03
C LEU A 71 1.54 -4.69 -26.97
N VAL A 72 1.35 -5.41 -28.08
CA VAL A 72 0.44 -6.57 -28.10
C VAL A 72 0.91 -7.68 -27.15
N GLU A 73 2.21 -7.92 -27.04
CA GLU A 73 2.78 -8.92 -26.12
C GLU A 73 2.61 -8.51 -24.65
N GLU A 74 2.99 -7.28 -24.31
CA GLU A 74 2.83 -6.72 -22.96
C GLU A 74 1.37 -6.79 -22.49
N GLN A 75 0.46 -6.35 -23.36
CA GLN A 75 -0.96 -6.30 -23.05
C GLN A 75 -1.61 -7.68 -23.05
N GLN A 76 -1.03 -8.66 -23.76
CA GLN A 76 -1.42 -10.05 -23.62
C GLN A 76 -1.08 -10.59 -22.22
N ALA A 77 0.12 -10.29 -21.70
CA ALA A 77 0.51 -10.70 -20.36
C ALA A 77 -0.41 -10.08 -19.30
N TYR A 78 -0.75 -8.79 -19.43
CA TYR A 78 -1.74 -8.14 -18.56
C TYR A 78 -3.11 -8.82 -18.60
N PHE A 79 -3.61 -9.18 -19.80
CA PHE A 79 -4.86 -9.91 -19.95
C PHE A 79 -4.82 -11.28 -19.24
N ASP A 80 -3.73 -12.02 -19.43
CA ASP A 80 -3.54 -13.35 -18.84
C ASP A 80 -3.40 -13.28 -17.31
N ASN A 81 -2.80 -12.22 -16.78
CA ASN A 81 -2.74 -11.94 -15.34
C ASN A 81 -4.14 -11.70 -14.76
N LEU A 82 -4.90 -10.75 -15.33
CA LEU A 82 -6.24 -10.43 -14.83
C LEU A 82 -7.22 -11.60 -14.98
N ALA A 83 -7.04 -12.45 -15.99
CA ALA A 83 -7.90 -13.63 -16.19
C ALA A 83 -7.81 -14.65 -15.04
N GLN A 84 -6.74 -14.62 -14.24
CA GLN A 84 -6.55 -15.50 -13.08
C GLN A 84 -7.22 -14.95 -11.80
N LEU A 85 -7.49 -13.65 -11.75
CA LEU A 85 -7.98 -12.95 -10.56
C LEU A 85 -9.51 -13.04 -10.45
N PRO A 86 -10.07 -13.00 -9.23
CA PRO A 86 -11.52 -12.92 -9.02
C PRO A 86 -12.00 -11.47 -9.24
N VAL A 87 -11.90 -10.97 -10.47
CA VAL A 87 -12.31 -9.60 -10.77
C VAL A 87 -13.83 -9.50 -10.77
N GLY A 88 -14.39 -8.80 -9.78
CA GLY A 88 -15.82 -8.54 -9.67
C GLY A 88 -16.24 -7.25 -10.36
N GLU A 89 -15.47 -6.19 -10.13
CA GLU A 89 -15.63 -4.89 -10.79
C GLU A 89 -14.39 -4.52 -11.58
N LEU A 90 -14.61 -4.02 -12.80
CA LEU A 90 -13.56 -3.45 -13.64
C LEU A 90 -14.18 -2.40 -14.57
N HIS A 91 -13.82 -1.14 -14.35
CA HIS A 91 -14.21 -0.03 -15.20
C HIS A 91 -13.05 0.95 -15.41
N TYR A 92 -13.03 1.59 -16.58
CA TYR A 92 -12.09 2.65 -16.89
C TYR A 92 -12.86 3.96 -17.03
N GLU A 93 -12.24 5.06 -16.62
CA GLU A 93 -12.73 6.43 -16.78
C GLU A 93 -11.64 7.29 -17.40
N VAL A 94 -11.99 8.09 -18.41
CA VAL A 94 -11.10 9.08 -19.03
C VAL A 94 -11.18 10.38 -18.24
N ALA A 95 -10.06 10.86 -17.71
CA ALA A 95 -9.97 12.20 -17.13
C ALA A 95 -9.83 13.23 -18.26
N ALA A 96 -10.97 13.67 -18.81
CA ALA A 96 -11.02 14.47 -20.05
C ALA A 96 -10.28 15.81 -19.96
N ASP A 97 -10.16 16.37 -18.76
CA ASP A 97 -9.41 17.59 -18.44
C ASP A 97 -7.89 17.41 -18.52
N THR A 98 -7.39 16.17 -18.54
CA THR A 98 -5.96 15.84 -18.65
C THR A 98 -5.50 15.54 -20.08
N ILE A 99 -6.38 15.65 -21.07
CA ILE A 99 -6.06 15.35 -22.47
C ILE A 99 -5.05 16.39 -22.99
N THR A 100 -3.89 15.89 -23.43
CA THR A 100 -2.83 16.70 -24.04
C THR A 100 -2.43 16.13 -25.39
N PRO A 101 -2.52 16.91 -26.50
CA PRO A 101 -2.03 16.46 -27.80
C PRO A 101 -0.50 16.31 -27.79
N VAL A 102 0.02 15.37 -28.57
CA VAL A 102 1.46 15.21 -28.79
C VAL A 102 1.89 16.14 -29.93
N GLU A 103 2.89 16.98 -29.66
CA GLU A 103 3.38 17.94 -30.66
C GLU A 103 3.94 17.21 -31.88
N GLY A 104 3.45 17.59 -33.07
CA GLY A 104 3.90 17.00 -34.34
C GLY A 104 3.30 15.64 -34.69
N SER A 105 2.31 15.15 -33.93
CA SER A 105 1.53 13.96 -34.31
C SER A 105 0.03 14.17 -34.12
N GLU A 106 -0.77 13.15 -34.43
CA GLU A 106 -2.21 13.12 -34.17
C GLU A 106 -2.55 12.42 -32.84
N ASP A 107 -1.53 12.17 -32.00
CA ASP A 107 -1.69 11.38 -30.78
C ASP A 107 -2.10 12.24 -29.59
N TYR A 108 -2.70 11.59 -28.59
CA TYR A 108 -3.16 12.22 -27.37
C TYR A 108 -2.73 11.40 -26.16
N TRP A 109 -2.06 12.06 -25.21
CA TRP A 109 -1.92 11.54 -23.86
C TRP A 109 -3.14 11.90 -23.03
N VAL A 110 -3.55 11.00 -22.15
CA VAL A 110 -4.64 11.24 -21.19
C VAL A 110 -4.46 10.36 -19.96
N GLU A 111 -4.83 10.88 -18.79
CA GLU A 111 -4.95 10.05 -17.59
C GLU A 111 -6.19 9.16 -17.67
N VAL A 112 -5.99 7.89 -17.35
CA VAL A 112 -7.02 6.86 -17.29
C VAL A 112 -7.11 6.37 -15.85
N VAL A 113 -8.30 6.49 -15.26
CA VAL A 113 -8.61 5.94 -13.95
C VAL A 113 -9.14 4.52 -14.16
N LEU A 114 -8.47 3.52 -13.58
CA LEU A 114 -8.95 2.14 -13.50
C LEU A 114 -9.53 1.91 -12.11
N SER A 115 -10.80 1.55 -12.04
CA SER A 115 -11.40 1.02 -10.83
C SER A 115 -11.51 -0.49 -10.95
N LEU A 116 -10.86 -1.21 -10.04
CA LEU A 116 -10.78 -2.67 -10.03
C LEU A 116 -11.09 -3.19 -8.62
N GLY A 117 -12.01 -4.16 -8.53
CA GLY A 117 -12.36 -4.81 -7.27
C GLY A 117 -12.18 -6.32 -7.34
N LEU A 118 -11.49 -6.89 -6.35
CA LEU A 118 -11.34 -8.34 -6.19
C LEU A 118 -12.48 -8.89 -5.32
N ASP A 119 -13.34 -9.72 -5.90
CA ASP A 119 -14.51 -10.31 -5.23
C ASP A 119 -14.11 -11.11 -4.00
N GLY A 120 -14.65 -10.72 -2.85
CA GLY A 120 -14.40 -11.35 -1.55
C GLY A 120 -13.12 -10.90 -0.84
N TYR A 121 -12.31 -10.04 -1.48
CA TYR A 121 -11.03 -9.55 -0.94
C TYR A 121 -10.97 -8.03 -0.76
N ASP A 122 -11.66 -7.27 -1.60
CA ASP A 122 -11.82 -5.82 -1.45
C ASP A 122 -13.23 -5.46 -0.98
N ALA A 123 -13.33 -4.50 -0.05
CA ALA A 123 -14.63 -4.01 0.43
C ALA A 123 -15.30 -3.10 -0.60
N THR A 124 -14.47 -2.35 -1.33
CA THR A 124 -14.84 -1.41 -2.39
C THR A 124 -13.75 -1.51 -3.47
N PRO A 125 -14.07 -1.34 -4.77
CA PRO A 125 -13.07 -1.28 -5.82
C PRO A 125 -12.00 -0.22 -5.54
N THR A 126 -10.75 -0.54 -5.88
CA THR A 126 -9.61 0.38 -5.77
C THR A 126 -9.44 1.14 -7.07
N ARG A 127 -9.16 2.44 -6.97
CA ARG A 127 -8.89 3.33 -8.10
C ARG A 127 -7.39 3.55 -8.25
N THR A 128 -6.85 3.17 -9.39
CA THR A 128 -5.48 3.49 -9.82
C THR A 128 -5.51 4.38 -11.04
N ARG A 129 -4.45 5.15 -11.24
CA ARG A 129 -4.29 6.06 -12.39
C ARG A 129 -3.03 5.73 -13.15
N ASP A 130 -3.14 5.83 -14.45
CA ASP A 130 -1.98 5.79 -15.35
C ASP A 130 -2.26 6.68 -16.56
N ARG A 131 -1.22 7.01 -17.33
CA ARG A 131 -1.33 7.88 -18.50
C ARG A 131 -1.16 7.06 -19.76
N PHE A 132 -2.21 7.05 -20.59
CA PHE A 132 -2.26 6.26 -21.81
C PHE A 132 -2.06 7.14 -23.04
N LEU A 133 -1.39 6.59 -24.06
CA LEU A 133 -1.27 7.21 -25.37
C LEU A 133 -2.31 6.63 -26.31
N PHE A 134 -3.03 7.52 -27.00
CA PHE A 134 -4.03 7.15 -27.99
C PHE A 134 -3.70 7.76 -29.35
N THR A 135 -3.86 6.95 -30.40
CA THR A 135 -3.70 7.34 -31.79
C THR A 135 -5.01 7.14 -32.56
N PRO A 136 -5.45 8.09 -33.38
CA PRO A 136 -6.60 7.89 -34.28
C PRO A 136 -6.40 6.70 -35.21
N SER A 137 -7.45 5.91 -35.43
CA SER A 137 -7.43 4.91 -36.49
C SER A 137 -7.36 5.59 -37.85
N PRO A 138 -6.86 4.93 -38.93
CA PRO A 138 -6.72 5.55 -40.25
C PRO A 138 -8.03 6.12 -40.85
N ASP A 139 -9.19 5.64 -40.40
CA ASP A 139 -10.51 6.14 -40.81
C ASP A 139 -11.03 7.29 -39.92
N GLY A 140 -10.29 7.68 -38.89
CA GLY A 140 -10.65 8.70 -37.90
C GLY A 140 -11.81 8.33 -36.97
N ARG A 141 -12.35 7.10 -37.05
CA ARG A 141 -13.61 6.73 -36.37
C ARG A 141 -13.41 6.19 -34.96
N ARG A 142 -12.17 5.90 -34.57
CA ARG A 142 -11.80 5.30 -33.28
C ARG A 142 -10.45 5.84 -32.85
N LEU A 143 -10.17 5.75 -31.55
CA LEU A 143 -8.80 5.81 -31.06
C LEU A 143 -8.34 4.41 -30.67
N LEU A 144 -7.06 4.14 -30.89
CA LEU A 144 -6.37 2.93 -30.48
C LEU A 144 -5.36 3.29 -29.40
N ILE A 145 -5.21 2.41 -28.40
CA ILE A 145 -4.17 2.54 -27.39
C ILE A 145 -2.84 2.14 -28.04
N THR A 146 -1.84 3.02 -27.97
CA THR A 146 -0.47 2.79 -28.46
C THR A 146 0.55 2.69 -27.32
N SER A 147 0.22 3.21 -26.14
CA SER A 147 0.96 2.95 -24.89
C SER A 147 0.00 2.96 -23.71
N THR A 148 0.24 2.09 -22.74
CA THR A 148 -0.41 2.16 -21.41
C THR A 148 0.51 2.72 -20.33
N THR A 149 1.72 3.15 -20.68
CA THR A 149 2.75 3.58 -19.74
C THR A 149 3.39 4.89 -20.18
N ASP A 150 3.50 5.82 -19.23
CA ASP A 150 4.33 7.03 -19.32
C ASP A 150 5.27 7.07 -18.11
N TYR A 151 6.49 6.55 -18.26
CA TYR A 151 7.48 6.47 -17.18
C TYR A 151 7.77 7.82 -16.50
N SER A 152 7.66 8.92 -17.25
CA SER A 152 7.88 10.27 -16.70
C SER A 152 6.74 10.67 -15.77
N TRP A 153 5.50 10.36 -16.15
CA TRP A 153 4.32 10.58 -15.35
C TRP A 153 4.30 9.65 -14.12
N GLU A 154 4.60 8.36 -14.28
CA GLU A 154 4.62 7.37 -13.19
C GLU A 154 5.64 7.73 -12.09
N THR A 155 6.80 8.26 -12.49
CA THR A 155 7.82 8.73 -11.53
C THR A 155 7.28 9.85 -10.64
N GLY A 156 6.40 10.71 -11.18
CA GLY A 156 5.72 11.77 -10.41
C GLY A 156 4.47 11.30 -9.66
N HIS A 157 3.95 10.11 -9.96
CA HIS A 157 2.69 9.56 -9.41
C HIS A 157 2.88 8.11 -8.92
N PRO A 158 3.78 7.88 -7.95
CA PRO A 158 4.07 6.54 -7.45
C PRO A 158 2.86 5.97 -6.68
N GLY A 159 2.84 4.64 -6.48
CA GLY A 159 1.78 3.95 -5.73
C GLY A 159 0.55 3.52 -6.54
N ASN A 160 0.53 3.73 -7.86
CA ASN A 160 -0.55 3.26 -8.74
C ASN A 160 -0.33 1.82 -9.26
N VAL A 161 0.93 1.41 -9.38
CA VAL A 161 1.33 0.11 -9.95
C VAL A 161 0.83 -1.05 -9.11
N GLN A 162 0.14 -2.01 -9.74
CA GLN A 162 -0.28 -3.25 -9.10
C GLN A 162 0.66 -4.41 -9.47
N PRO A 163 0.69 -5.48 -8.66
CA PRO A 163 1.50 -6.66 -8.95
C PRO A 163 1.31 -7.26 -10.35
N TRP A 164 0.09 -7.24 -10.88
CA TRP A 164 -0.24 -7.77 -12.21
C TRP A 164 0.10 -6.82 -13.37
N ASP A 165 0.59 -5.61 -13.08
CA ASP A 165 1.07 -4.65 -14.09
C ASP A 165 2.58 -4.82 -14.37
N VAL A 166 3.34 -5.37 -13.41
CA VAL A 166 4.81 -5.45 -13.48
C VAL A 166 5.30 -6.62 -14.35
N GLY A 167 4.61 -7.75 -14.29
CA GLY A 167 5.02 -8.95 -15.01
C GLY A 167 4.07 -10.14 -14.80
N PRO A 168 4.38 -11.32 -15.37
CA PRO A 168 3.55 -12.50 -15.24
C PRO A 168 3.33 -12.93 -13.79
N ILE A 169 2.08 -13.16 -13.41
CA ILE A 169 1.72 -13.68 -12.09
C ILE A 169 1.14 -15.09 -12.16
N ARG A 170 1.17 -15.78 -11.03
CA ARG A 170 0.51 -17.06 -10.76
C ARG A 170 -0.42 -16.90 -9.57
N VAL A 171 -1.71 -17.14 -9.79
CA VAL A 171 -2.72 -17.08 -8.73
C VAL A 171 -3.02 -18.47 -8.21
N GLU A 172 -2.89 -18.64 -6.90
CA GLU A 172 -3.29 -19.86 -6.20
C GLU A 172 -4.29 -19.51 -5.09
N ARG A 173 -5.23 -20.41 -4.80
CA ARG A 173 -6.35 -20.10 -3.88
C ARG A 173 -6.51 -21.17 -2.81
N ALA A 174 -6.82 -20.71 -1.61
CA ALA A 174 -7.36 -21.52 -0.53
C ALA A 174 -8.59 -20.82 0.06
N VAL A 175 -9.28 -21.47 1.01
CA VAL A 175 -10.51 -20.90 1.59
C VAL A 175 -10.21 -19.56 2.26
N GLY A 176 -10.72 -18.49 1.65
CA GLY A 176 -10.54 -17.10 2.08
C GLY A 176 -9.10 -16.57 1.95
N VAL A 177 -8.28 -17.15 1.07
CA VAL A 177 -6.92 -16.67 0.78
C VAL A 177 -6.71 -16.64 -0.73
N LEU A 178 -6.31 -15.48 -1.26
CA LEU A 178 -5.83 -15.30 -2.63
C LEU A 178 -4.32 -15.12 -2.60
N GLY A 179 -3.57 -16.13 -3.02
CA GLY A 179 -2.12 -16.04 -3.16
C GLY A 179 -1.74 -15.56 -4.56
N ILE A 180 -0.86 -14.57 -4.64
CA ILE A 180 -0.32 -14.04 -5.90
C ILE A 180 1.20 -14.19 -5.86
N PHE A 181 1.71 -14.99 -6.79
CA PHE A 181 3.10 -15.44 -6.88
C PHE A 181 3.66 -15.13 -8.27
N ASP A 182 4.95 -15.36 -8.45
CA ASP A 182 5.59 -15.42 -9.76
C ASP A 182 6.15 -16.82 -10.01
N ASP A 183 6.74 -17.04 -11.18
CA ASP A 183 7.30 -18.35 -11.56
C ASP A 183 8.41 -18.84 -10.59
N THR A 184 9.03 -17.94 -9.81
CA THR A 184 10.09 -18.28 -8.85
C THR A 184 9.53 -18.63 -7.46
N THR A 185 8.40 -18.06 -7.06
CA THR A 185 7.81 -18.23 -5.73
C THR A 185 6.64 -19.20 -5.70
N VAL A 186 5.97 -19.47 -6.82
CA VAL A 186 4.76 -20.32 -6.89
C VAL A 186 4.98 -21.74 -6.36
N ARG A 187 6.21 -22.27 -6.42
CA ARG A 187 6.57 -23.58 -5.82
C ARG A 187 6.27 -23.66 -4.31
N ASN A 188 6.19 -22.52 -3.66
CA ASN A 188 5.93 -22.35 -2.23
C ASN A 188 4.47 -21.99 -1.92
N ALA A 189 3.59 -21.91 -2.92
CA ALA A 189 2.22 -21.45 -2.76
C ALA A 189 1.44 -22.27 -1.73
N GLY A 190 1.50 -23.61 -1.80
CA GLY A 190 0.78 -24.50 -0.88
C GLY A 190 1.06 -24.19 0.59
N LYS A 191 2.33 -24.11 1.00
CA LYS A 191 2.69 -23.81 2.39
C LYS A 191 2.31 -22.39 2.83
N VAL A 192 2.35 -21.41 1.93
CA VAL A 192 1.93 -20.03 2.23
C VAL A 192 0.42 -19.97 2.43
N LEU A 193 -0.34 -20.61 1.54
CA LEU A 193 -1.80 -20.67 1.62
C LEU A 193 -2.27 -21.42 2.86
N ASP A 194 -1.62 -22.53 3.22
CA ASP A 194 -1.93 -23.30 4.44
C ASP A 194 -1.68 -22.47 5.70
N ALA A 195 -0.54 -21.77 5.75
CA ALA A 195 -0.19 -20.87 6.85
C ALA A 195 -1.19 -19.70 6.97
N ALA A 196 -1.57 -19.09 5.85
CA ALA A 196 -2.52 -17.98 5.84
C ALA A 196 -3.95 -18.42 6.16
N SER A 197 -4.40 -19.56 5.63
CA SER A 197 -5.75 -20.08 5.86
C SER A 197 -5.95 -20.47 7.32
N SER A 198 -5.00 -21.21 7.90
CA SER A 198 -5.01 -21.58 9.33
C SER A 198 -4.83 -20.33 10.20
N GLY A 199 -3.86 -19.48 9.85
CA GLY A 199 -3.52 -18.26 10.57
C GLY A 199 -4.71 -17.31 10.74
N ARG A 200 -5.59 -17.19 9.73
CA ARG A 200 -6.79 -16.34 9.82
C ARG A 200 -7.71 -16.76 10.97
N SER A 201 -7.93 -18.07 11.12
CA SER A 201 -8.77 -18.61 12.20
C SER A 201 -8.07 -18.47 13.55
N GLU A 202 -6.77 -18.72 13.59
CA GLU A 202 -5.93 -18.57 14.79
C GLU A 202 -5.92 -17.13 15.31
N VAL A 203 -5.65 -16.14 14.45
CA VAL A 203 -5.69 -14.71 14.78
C VAL A 203 -7.06 -14.31 15.30
N ARG A 204 -8.14 -14.67 14.58
CA ARG A 204 -9.52 -14.34 14.97
C ARG A 204 -9.92 -14.95 16.31
N SER A 205 -9.36 -16.10 16.70
CA SER A 205 -9.58 -16.70 18.01
C SER A 205 -9.00 -15.89 19.18
N VAL A 206 -8.00 -15.03 18.91
CA VAL A 206 -7.35 -14.19 19.90
C VAL A 206 -7.97 -12.79 19.96
N ILE A 207 -8.12 -12.13 18.82
CA ILE A 207 -8.57 -10.73 18.75
C ILE A 207 -10.08 -10.56 18.53
N GLY A 208 -10.80 -11.66 18.27
CA GLY A 208 -12.24 -11.66 17.99
C GLY A 208 -12.59 -11.28 16.55
N SER A 209 -13.89 -11.19 16.26
CA SER A 209 -14.37 -10.73 14.96
C SER A 209 -14.37 -9.21 14.88
N THR A 210 -13.70 -8.65 13.88
CA THR A 210 -13.68 -7.21 13.59
C THR A 210 -14.90 -6.83 12.74
N GLY A 211 -16.10 -6.86 13.32
CA GLY A 211 -17.35 -6.44 12.65
C GLY A 211 -17.74 -7.25 11.41
N THR A 212 -18.86 -6.89 10.78
CA THR A 212 -19.48 -7.62 9.65
C THR A 212 -19.18 -7.05 8.27
N SER A 213 -18.47 -5.92 8.18
CA SER A 213 -18.25 -5.18 6.92
C SER A 213 -16.85 -5.35 6.33
N ALA A 214 -15.92 -5.98 7.03
CA ALA A 214 -14.57 -6.21 6.51
C ALA A 214 -14.58 -7.36 5.48
N PRO A 215 -13.75 -7.29 4.42
CA PRO A 215 -13.58 -8.41 3.49
C PRO A 215 -13.26 -9.68 4.27
N THR A 216 -13.89 -10.78 3.88
CA THR A 216 -13.68 -12.04 4.60
C THR A 216 -12.34 -12.67 4.20
N GLY A 217 -11.88 -12.45 2.97
CA GLY A 217 -10.61 -12.99 2.46
C GLY A 217 -9.40 -12.10 2.74
N VAL A 218 -8.21 -12.66 2.54
CA VAL A 218 -6.93 -11.92 2.53
C VAL A 218 -6.20 -12.19 1.22
N VAL A 219 -5.52 -11.18 0.71
CA VAL A 219 -4.58 -11.34 -0.41
C VAL A 219 -3.17 -11.47 0.15
N VAL A 220 -2.41 -12.46 -0.34
CA VAL A 220 -1.02 -12.68 0.04
C VAL A 220 -0.14 -12.61 -1.21
N TYR A 221 0.75 -11.64 -1.24
CA TYR A 221 1.79 -11.50 -2.26
C TYR A 221 3.05 -12.22 -1.82
N SER A 222 3.71 -12.91 -2.75
CA SER A 222 5.13 -13.22 -2.61
C SER A 222 5.75 -13.19 -4.00
N LEU A 223 6.40 -12.07 -4.31
CA LEU A 223 6.94 -11.75 -5.61
C LEU A 223 8.41 -11.38 -5.45
N ARG A 224 9.24 -11.79 -6.40
CA ARG A 224 10.67 -11.48 -6.43
C ARG A 224 10.92 -10.01 -6.74
N ASP A 225 10.10 -9.42 -7.58
CA ASP A 225 10.18 -8.00 -7.91
C ASP A 225 9.22 -7.19 -6.99
N PRO A 226 9.77 -6.39 -6.05
CA PRO A 226 8.96 -5.54 -5.19
C PRO A 226 8.59 -4.19 -5.84
N ALA A 227 8.81 -3.99 -7.15
CA ALA A 227 8.60 -2.70 -7.82
C ALA A 227 7.21 -2.08 -7.60
N PHE A 228 6.17 -2.90 -7.40
CA PHE A 228 4.81 -2.44 -7.10
C PHE A 228 4.67 -1.77 -5.72
N LEU A 229 5.64 -1.95 -4.81
CA LEU A 229 5.66 -1.28 -3.51
C LEU A 229 6.15 0.17 -3.58
N ARG A 230 6.71 0.60 -4.72
CA ARG A 230 7.22 1.97 -4.89
C ARG A 230 6.05 2.96 -4.74
N GLY A 231 6.17 3.87 -3.77
CA GLY A 231 5.13 4.83 -3.43
C GLY A 231 4.14 4.39 -2.36
N LEU A 232 4.28 3.19 -1.80
CA LEU A 232 3.39 2.67 -0.75
C LEU A 232 3.98 2.75 0.67
N ALA A 233 5.13 3.41 0.88
CA ALA A 233 5.84 3.40 2.17
C ALA A 233 4.98 3.87 3.36
N ASP A 234 4.14 4.89 3.18
CA ASP A 234 3.24 5.39 4.24
C ASP A 234 1.96 4.55 4.41
N GLN A 235 1.77 3.54 3.56
CA GLN A 235 0.61 2.65 3.55
C GLN A 235 0.92 1.29 4.18
N THR A 236 2.17 1.07 4.58
CA THR A 236 2.66 -0.20 5.08
C THR A 236 2.85 -0.17 6.58
N VAL A 237 2.58 -1.30 7.25
CA VAL A 237 2.92 -1.48 8.66
C VAL A 237 4.28 -2.19 8.72
N GLY A 238 5.30 -1.47 9.20
CA GLY A 238 6.70 -1.92 9.21
C GLY A 238 7.57 -1.20 8.17
N ASP A 239 8.87 -1.50 8.19
CA ASP A 239 9.86 -0.97 7.24
C ASP A 239 10.00 -1.93 6.02
N PRO A 240 9.54 -1.53 4.81
CA PRO A 240 9.58 -2.39 3.62
C PRO A 240 10.97 -2.90 3.25
N ASP A 241 12.03 -2.15 3.54
CA ASP A 241 13.41 -2.50 3.15
C ASP A 241 14.03 -3.54 4.09
N ARG A 242 13.47 -3.68 5.29
CA ARG A 242 14.01 -4.57 6.33
C ARG A 242 13.10 -5.75 6.64
N ALA A 243 11.80 -5.65 6.34
CA ALA A 243 10.82 -6.59 6.82
C ALA A 243 10.79 -7.92 6.05
N ASP A 244 10.57 -8.98 6.81
CA ASP A 244 10.36 -10.35 6.34
C ASP A 244 8.94 -10.57 5.79
N GLY A 245 7.98 -9.82 6.33
CA GLY A 245 6.61 -9.70 5.88
C GLY A 245 6.14 -8.26 6.05
N LEU A 246 5.07 -7.89 5.37
CA LEU A 246 4.52 -6.54 5.41
C LEU A 246 3.01 -6.58 5.24
N THR A 247 2.31 -5.75 5.99
CA THR A 247 0.88 -5.50 5.76
C THR A 247 0.70 -4.18 5.03
N ILE A 248 0.04 -4.24 3.88
CA ILE A 248 -0.21 -3.11 2.97
C ILE A 248 -1.67 -2.73 3.08
N ALA A 249 -1.96 -1.50 3.47
CA ALA A 249 -3.29 -0.94 3.41
C ALA A 249 -3.56 -0.38 2.02
N VAL A 250 -4.43 -1.03 1.26
CA VAL A 250 -4.74 -0.62 -0.12
C VAL A 250 -5.82 0.47 -0.08
N PRO A 251 -5.52 1.71 -0.49
CA PRO A 251 -6.50 2.79 -0.48
C PRO A 251 -7.61 2.54 -1.49
N VAL A 252 -8.80 3.06 -1.22
CA VAL A 252 -9.88 3.11 -2.22
C VAL A 252 -9.46 4.03 -3.37
N ASP A 253 -8.83 5.16 -3.06
CA ASP A 253 -8.23 6.08 -4.03
C ASP A 253 -6.94 6.68 -3.43
N GLY A 254 -5.81 6.50 -4.11
CA GLY A 254 -4.52 7.01 -3.64
C GLY A 254 -4.43 8.54 -3.56
N THR A 255 -5.30 9.27 -4.24
CA THR A 255 -5.31 10.75 -4.23
C THR A 255 -6.27 11.33 -3.20
N ASP A 256 -7.15 10.52 -2.60
CA ASP A 256 -8.15 10.96 -1.63
C ASP A 256 -8.21 9.99 -0.44
N ALA A 257 -7.41 10.26 0.58
CA ALA A 257 -7.36 9.47 1.81
C ALA A 257 -8.72 9.43 2.56
N SER A 258 -9.64 10.37 2.29
CA SER A 258 -10.96 10.39 2.93
C SER A 258 -11.88 9.25 2.46
N GLN A 259 -11.58 8.64 1.31
CA GLN A 259 -12.28 7.44 0.82
C GLN A 259 -11.91 6.18 1.61
N GLY A 260 -10.86 6.22 2.42
CA GLY A 260 -10.44 5.13 3.28
C GLY A 260 -9.70 4.01 2.54
N VAL A 261 -9.76 2.81 3.12
CA VAL A 261 -8.99 1.63 2.70
C VAL A 261 -9.93 0.55 2.17
N ALA A 262 -9.65 0.05 0.97
CA ALA A 262 -10.42 -1.01 0.33
C ALA A 262 -10.13 -2.39 0.95
N SER A 263 -8.87 -2.68 1.25
CA SER A 263 -8.44 -3.92 1.89
C SER A 263 -7.07 -3.81 2.54
N TYR A 264 -6.73 -4.79 3.38
CA TYR A 264 -5.39 -4.99 3.91
C TYR A 264 -4.81 -6.28 3.33
N ARG A 265 -3.67 -6.17 2.65
CA ARG A 265 -3.01 -7.27 1.95
C ARG A 265 -1.67 -7.56 2.58
N ILE A 266 -1.21 -8.80 2.50
CA ILE A 266 0.05 -9.24 3.09
C ILE A 266 1.07 -9.42 1.98
N LEU A 267 2.30 -8.99 2.19
CA LEU A 267 3.45 -9.35 1.39
C LEU A 267 4.39 -10.21 2.24
N LEU A 268 4.90 -11.29 1.64
CA LEU A 268 5.96 -12.10 2.22
C LEU A 268 7.20 -12.00 1.34
N ASN A 269 8.31 -11.58 1.93
CA ASN A 269 9.59 -11.52 1.22
C ASN A 269 9.98 -12.94 0.78
N PRO A 270 10.37 -13.18 -0.49
CA PRO A 270 10.75 -14.51 -0.96
C PRO A 270 11.81 -15.22 -0.08
N ARG A 271 12.68 -14.47 0.61
CA ARG A 271 13.71 -15.02 1.51
C ARG A 271 13.12 -15.79 2.70
N VAL A 272 11.89 -15.46 3.12
CA VAL A 272 11.24 -16.15 4.25
C VAL A 272 10.61 -17.47 3.84
N LEU A 273 10.43 -17.70 2.53
CA LEU A 273 9.76 -18.89 2.06
C LEU A 273 10.57 -20.13 2.41
N ASP A 274 11.90 -20.07 2.43
CA ASP A 274 12.73 -21.24 2.74
C ASP A 274 12.88 -21.50 4.26
N GLN A 275 12.24 -20.70 5.11
CA GLN A 275 12.25 -20.88 6.56
C GLN A 275 11.40 -22.09 7.01
N PRO A 276 11.68 -22.65 8.20
CA PRO A 276 10.84 -23.70 8.79
C PRO A 276 9.38 -23.25 8.92
N LEU A 277 8.42 -24.17 8.74
CA LEU A 277 6.98 -23.87 8.78
C LEU A 277 6.52 -23.15 10.05
N GLY A 278 7.15 -23.40 11.19
CA GLY A 278 6.84 -22.71 12.44
C GLY A 278 7.22 -21.21 12.41
N VAL A 279 8.32 -20.86 11.74
CA VAL A 279 8.78 -19.48 11.56
C VAL A 279 7.88 -18.77 10.56
N LEU A 280 7.65 -19.37 9.39
CA LEU A 280 6.73 -18.85 8.38
C LEU A 280 5.32 -18.65 8.95
N GLY A 281 4.79 -19.63 9.68
CA GLY A 281 3.47 -19.55 10.30
C GLY A 281 3.38 -18.43 11.35
N ARG A 282 4.43 -18.21 12.15
CA ARG A 282 4.47 -17.08 13.10
C ARG A 282 4.44 -15.75 12.36
N LEU A 283 5.29 -15.58 11.35
CA LEU A 283 5.32 -14.37 10.53
C LEU A 283 3.95 -14.11 9.86
N VAL A 284 3.35 -15.13 9.24
CA VAL A 284 2.03 -14.98 8.60
C VAL A 284 0.95 -14.58 9.59
N ARG A 285 0.95 -15.11 10.82
CA ARG A 285 0.01 -14.66 11.87
C ARG A 285 0.29 -13.24 12.36
N HIS A 286 1.56 -12.82 12.41
CA HIS A 286 1.93 -11.45 12.73
C HIS A 286 1.27 -10.50 11.71
N GLU A 287 1.51 -10.71 10.42
CA GLU A 287 0.93 -9.86 9.36
C GLU A 287 -0.60 -9.96 9.29
N LEU A 288 -1.16 -11.15 9.48
CA LEU A 288 -2.62 -11.31 9.56
C LEU A 288 -3.23 -10.56 10.75
N THR A 289 -2.49 -10.33 11.83
CA THR A 289 -2.99 -9.53 12.95
C THR A 289 -3.18 -8.08 12.53
N HIS A 290 -2.18 -7.49 11.86
CA HIS A 290 -2.29 -6.15 11.28
C HIS A 290 -3.43 -6.08 10.26
N ALA A 291 -3.51 -7.04 9.34
CA ALA A 291 -4.57 -7.05 8.32
C ALA A 291 -5.98 -7.23 8.93
N THR A 292 -6.12 -8.01 10.00
CA THR A 292 -7.41 -8.25 10.65
C THR A 292 -7.84 -7.06 11.52
N LEU A 293 -6.89 -6.40 12.19
CA LEU A 293 -7.17 -5.15 12.92
C LEU A 293 -7.52 -4.02 11.95
N GLY A 294 -6.86 -3.96 10.81
CA GLY A 294 -7.14 -2.99 9.76
C GLY A 294 -7.08 -1.55 10.29
N SER A 295 -8.15 -0.79 10.08
CA SER A 295 -8.22 0.62 10.51
C SER A 295 -8.21 0.78 12.02
N ARG A 296 -8.69 -0.23 12.77
CA ARG A 296 -8.65 -0.25 14.24
C ARG A 296 -7.22 -0.24 14.79
N GLY A 297 -6.26 -0.79 14.03
CA GLY A 297 -4.85 -0.80 14.42
C GLY A 297 -4.10 0.48 14.05
N ARG A 298 -4.69 1.38 13.25
CA ARG A 298 -4.01 2.59 12.78
C ARG A 298 -3.87 3.62 13.90
N GLY A 299 -2.75 4.34 13.89
CA GLY A 299 -2.48 5.44 14.82
C GLY A 299 -2.08 5.02 16.23
N ALA A 300 -2.11 3.72 16.55
CA ALA A 300 -1.60 3.20 17.82
C ALA A 300 -0.07 3.37 17.90
N PRO A 301 0.49 3.60 19.11
CA PRO A 301 1.94 3.61 19.31
C PRO A 301 2.59 2.31 18.80
N LEU A 302 3.77 2.41 18.19
CA LEU A 302 4.46 1.26 17.58
C LEU A 302 4.63 0.07 18.54
N TRP A 303 4.98 0.30 19.80
CA TRP A 303 5.09 -0.78 20.79
C TRP A 303 3.80 -1.58 20.96
N LEU A 304 2.64 -0.92 20.82
CA LEU A 304 1.35 -1.57 21.01
C LEU A 304 0.91 -2.27 19.72
N SER A 305 1.03 -1.61 18.57
CA SER A 305 0.71 -2.21 17.27
C SER A 305 1.54 -3.47 17.03
N GLU A 306 2.87 -3.35 17.12
CA GLU A 306 3.78 -4.48 16.90
C GLU A 306 3.73 -5.49 18.06
N GLY A 307 3.56 -5.02 19.30
CA GLY A 307 3.45 -5.90 20.45
C GLY A 307 2.19 -6.78 20.42
N VAL A 308 1.06 -6.26 19.93
CA VAL A 308 -0.16 -7.04 19.72
C VAL A 308 0.03 -8.05 18.60
N ALA A 309 0.63 -7.66 17.47
CA ALA A 309 0.92 -8.59 16.38
C ALA A 309 1.84 -9.74 16.82
N GLU A 310 2.91 -9.44 17.56
CA GLU A 310 3.78 -10.45 18.16
C GLU A 310 3.04 -11.33 19.16
N TYR A 311 2.29 -10.73 20.10
CA TYR A 311 1.50 -11.46 21.10
C TYR A 311 0.55 -12.45 20.44
N VAL A 312 -0.21 -12.02 19.44
CA VAL A 312 -1.18 -12.87 18.72
C VAL A 312 -0.45 -13.97 17.94
N SER A 313 0.67 -13.64 17.28
CA SER A 313 1.42 -14.58 16.43
C SER A 313 1.89 -15.85 17.16
N VAL A 314 2.13 -15.74 18.47
CA VAL A 314 2.65 -16.84 19.29
C VAL A 314 1.58 -17.59 20.08
N GLN A 315 0.34 -17.08 20.18
CA GLN A 315 -0.70 -17.73 21.00
C GLN A 315 -0.99 -19.18 20.59
N PRO A 316 -1.06 -19.54 19.29
CA PRO A 316 -1.27 -20.93 18.87
C PRO A 316 -0.07 -21.85 19.13
N MET A 317 1.09 -21.28 19.47
CA MET A 317 2.32 -22.04 19.69
C MET A 317 2.44 -22.48 21.15
N ALA A 318 2.91 -23.72 21.35
CA ALA A 318 3.30 -24.22 22.66
C ALA A 318 4.37 -23.30 23.29
N PRO A 319 4.31 -23.00 24.60
CA PRO A 319 5.26 -22.10 25.26
C PRO A 319 6.73 -22.43 25.00
N SER A 320 7.10 -23.72 24.97
CA SER A 320 8.46 -24.20 24.70
C SER A 320 8.99 -23.88 23.29
N ARG A 321 8.10 -23.52 22.35
CA ARG A 321 8.45 -23.13 20.98
C ARG A 321 8.52 -21.63 20.78
N ARG A 322 8.11 -20.82 21.77
CA ARG A 322 8.16 -19.36 21.68
C ARG A 322 9.59 -18.92 21.98
N ARG A 323 10.33 -18.51 20.95
CA ARG A 323 11.74 -18.11 21.07
C ARG A 323 11.88 -16.59 21.05
N LEU A 324 12.80 -16.09 21.86
CA LEU A 324 13.25 -14.71 21.85
C LEU A 324 14.41 -14.52 20.85
N PRO A 325 14.53 -13.34 20.22
CA PRO A 325 15.75 -12.91 19.57
C PRO A 325 16.93 -12.91 20.57
N ALA A 326 18.13 -13.21 20.09
CA ALA A 326 19.31 -13.42 20.94
C ALA A 326 19.62 -12.24 21.88
N ARG A 327 19.34 -11.00 21.46
CA ARG A 327 19.62 -9.77 22.23
C ARG A 327 18.49 -9.34 23.18
N ALA A 328 17.33 -9.99 23.15
CA ALA A 328 16.15 -9.51 23.89
C ALA A 328 16.37 -9.50 25.41
N LEU A 329 17.03 -10.53 25.96
CA LEU A 329 17.30 -10.60 27.41
C LEU A 329 18.40 -9.65 27.86
N ASP A 330 19.44 -9.44 27.04
CA ASP A 330 20.48 -8.44 27.31
C ASP A 330 19.88 -7.03 27.35
N LEU A 331 19.03 -6.72 26.37
CA LEU A 331 18.36 -5.42 26.24
C LEU A 331 17.38 -5.16 27.38
N ALA A 332 16.73 -6.20 27.91
CA ALA A 332 15.73 -6.10 28.97
C ALA A 332 16.23 -5.30 30.19
N ALA A 333 17.52 -5.43 30.53
CA ALA A 333 18.14 -4.74 31.66
C ALA A 333 18.28 -3.21 31.47
N THR A 334 18.22 -2.73 30.23
CA THR A 334 18.40 -1.30 29.89
C THR A 334 17.08 -0.60 29.54
N VAL A 335 15.97 -1.34 29.44
CA VAL A 335 14.66 -0.76 29.14
C VAL A 335 14.23 0.12 30.29
N THR A 336 13.92 1.40 30.04
CA THR A 336 13.39 2.34 31.04
C THR A 336 12.03 2.91 30.65
N ASP A 337 11.63 2.79 29.38
CA ASP A 337 10.37 3.27 28.84
C ASP A 337 9.90 2.39 27.67
N LEU A 338 8.67 2.62 27.20
CA LEU A 338 8.09 1.93 26.06
C LEU A 338 8.84 2.32 24.76
N PRO A 339 9.14 1.35 23.87
CA PRO A 339 9.89 1.65 22.65
C PRO A 339 9.07 2.51 21.67
N GLY A 340 9.74 3.47 21.04
CA GLY A 340 9.19 4.30 19.97
C GLY A 340 9.97 4.14 18.65
N ALA A 341 9.70 5.01 17.68
CA ALA A 341 10.24 4.90 16.32
C ALA A 341 11.78 4.77 16.26
N ALA A 342 12.52 5.46 17.14
CA ALA A 342 13.97 5.38 17.19
C ALA A 342 14.48 3.97 17.55
N GLN A 343 13.79 3.27 18.45
CA GLN A 343 14.13 1.90 18.84
C GLN A 343 13.85 0.91 17.70
N PHE A 344 12.71 1.05 17.04
CA PHE A 344 12.33 0.19 15.90
C PHE A 344 13.18 0.45 14.65
N GLY A 345 13.68 1.66 14.43
CA GLY A 345 14.63 1.97 13.35
C GLY A 345 16.08 1.57 13.65
N GLY A 346 16.38 1.18 14.89
CA GLY A 346 17.74 0.92 15.36
C GLY A 346 18.34 -0.42 14.93
N PRO A 347 19.59 -0.71 15.36
CA PRO A 347 20.25 -2.00 15.12
C PRO A 347 19.62 -3.16 15.90
N ASP A 348 19.01 -2.88 17.07
CA ASP A 348 18.38 -3.88 17.94
C ASP A 348 16.86 -3.98 17.75
N ALA A 349 16.35 -3.63 16.58
CA ALA A 349 14.91 -3.58 16.29
C ALA A 349 14.18 -4.87 16.72
N GLU A 350 14.70 -6.04 16.34
CA GLU A 350 14.13 -7.35 16.71
C GLU A 350 13.97 -7.53 18.23
N ALA A 351 14.92 -7.04 19.03
CA ALA A 351 14.84 -7.11 20.47
C ALA A 351 13.75 -6.18 21.02
N TRP A 352 13.51 -5.02 20.39
CA TRP A 352 12.41 -4.12 20.73
C TRP A 352 11.02 -4.66 20.36
N TYR A 353 10.91 -5.46 19.28
CA TYR A 353 9.69 -6.26 19.03
C TYR A 353 9.43 -7.25 20.18
N ALA A 354 10.48 -7.91 20.68
CA ALA A 354 10.34 -8.82 21.82
C ALA A 354 9.94 -8.09 23.12
N VAL A 355 10.50 -6.91 23.39
CA VAL A 355 10.07 -6.08 24.53
C VAL A 355 8.59 -5.72 24.41
N SER A 356 8.17 -5.28 23.22
CA SER A 356 6.79 -4.89 22.92
C SER A 356 5.81 -6.06 23.08
N TRP A 357 6.18 -7.24 22.58
CA TRP A 357 5.45 -8.48 22.80
C TRP A 357 5.23 -8.73 24.29
N TRP A 358 6.28 -8.68 25.10
CA TRP A 358 6.19 -9.02 26.52
C TRP A 358 5.47 -7.95 27.36
N VAL A 359 5.48 -6.70 26.92
CA VAL A 359 4.56 -5.68 27.46
C VAL A 359 3.10 -6.07 27.20
N CYS A 360 2.76 -6.48 25.97
CA CYS A 360 1.41 -6.91 25.64
C CYS A 360 1.02 -8.21 26.35
N GLU A 361 1.93 -9.18 26.48
CA GLU A 361 1.76 -10.40 27.27
C GLU A 361 1.50 -10.08 28.75
N TYR A 362 2.20 -9.09 29.32
CA TYR A 362 1.93 -8.62 30.68
C TYR A 362 0.53 -8.03 30.83
N VAL A 363 0.11 -7.16 29.90
CA VAL A 363 -1.26 -6.59 29.95
C VAL A 363 -2.29 -7.70 29.83
N ALA A 364 -2.14 -8.60 28.87
CA ALA A 364 -3.07 -9.70 28.64
C ALA A 364 -3.13 -10.69 29.82
N SER A 365 -2.01 -10.97 30.48
CA SER A 365 -1.96 -11.90 31.62
C SER A 365 -2.50 -11.31 32.91
N VAL A 366 -2.29 -10.01 33.16
CA VAL A 366 -2.70 -9.36 34.41
C VAL A 366 -4.09 -8.74 34.34
N TYR A 367 -4.40 -8.07 33.23
CA TYR A 367 -5.64 -7.31 33.05
C TYR A 367 -6.64 -8.01 32.10
N GLY A 368 -6.18 -9.03 31.38
CA GLY A 368 -6.98 -9.78 30.41
C GLY A 368 -6.86 -9.24 28.99
N ARG A 369 -7.03 -10.14 28.00
CA ARG A 369 -7.02 -9.80 26.56
C ARG A 369 -7.96 -8.66 26.17
N PRO A 370 -9.20 -8.54 26.70
CA PRO A 370 -10.08 -7.42 26.37
C PRO A 370 -9.48 -6.06 26.72
N VAL A 371 -8.70 -5.97 27.81
CA VAL A 371 -8.04 -4.71 28.21
C VAL A 371 -6.89 -4.37 27.27
N LEU A 372 -6.13 -5.36 26.81
CA LEU A 372 -5.10 -5.13 25.77
C LEU A 372 -5.72 -4.54 24.49
N LEU A 373 -6.86 -5.07 24.04
CA LEU A 373 -7.54 -4.53 22.86
C LEU A 373 -8.20 -3.18 23.13
N LEU A 374 -8.69 -2.92 24.35
CA LEU A 374 -9.16 -1.60 24.75
C LEU A 374 -8.05 -0.55 24.70
N LEU A 375 -6.82 -0.90 25.07
CA LEU A 375 -5.68 0.01 24.93
C LEU A 375 -5.44 0.39 23.48
N LEU A 376 -5.57 -0.57 22.55
CA LEU A 376 -5.45 -0.28 21.12
C LEU A 376 -6.47 0.78 20.69
N ASP A 377 -7.73 0.62 21.12
CA ASP A 377 -8.79 1.57 20.82
C ASP A 377 -8.58 2.94 21.49
N ARG A 378 -8.10 2.97 22.74
CA ARG A 378 -7.90 4.21 23.50
C ARG A 378 -6.65 4.99 23.09
N LEU A 379 -5.67 4.31 22.51
CA LEU A 379 -4.42 4.87 22.01
C LEU A 379 -4.42 5.09 20.48
N ALA A 380 -5.53 4.79 19.81
CA ALA A 380 -5.72 5.13 18.41
C ALA A 380 -5.61 6.66 18.19
N ASP A 381 -5.33 7.05 16.94
CA ASP A 381 -5.25 8.45 16.50
C ASP A 381 -4.29 9.34 17.33
N GLY A 382 -3.24 8.75 17.91
CA GLY A 382 -2.16 9.48 18.57
C GLY A 382 -2.49 10.01 19.96
N ALA A 383 -3.46 9.41 20.66
CA ALA A 383 -3.77 9.78 22.04
C ALA A 383 -2.53 9.64 22.97
N ASP A 384 -2.44 10.53 23.97
CA ASP A 384 -1.28 10.58 24.87
C ASP A 384 -1.22 9.36 25.80
N GLN A 385 -0.25 8.47 25.53
CA GLN A 385 0.00 7.29 26.35
C GLN A 385 0.35 7.60 27.81
N ALA A 386 0.90 8.79 28.11
CA ALA A 386 1.18 9.20 29.48
C ALA A 386 -0.10 9.47 30.28
N GLN A 387 -1.24 9.72 29.61
CA GLN A 387 -2.54 9.90 30.23
C GLN A 387 -3.36 8.61 30.21
N VAL A 388 -3.42 7.94 29.06
CA VAL A 388 -4.26 6.75 28.86
C VAL A 388 -3.80 5.57 29.72
N LEU A 389 -2.49 5.32 29.84
CA LEU A 389 -2.00 4.16 30.61
C LEU A 389 -2.30 4.27 32.11
N PRO A 390 -2.11 5.43 32.80
CA PRO A 390 -2.57 5.59 34.17
C PRO A 390 -4.08 5.45 34.33
N GLU A 391 -4.88 5.98 33.40
CA GLU A 391 -6.34 5.90 33.43
C GLU A 391 -6.85 4.45 33.33
N VAL A 392 -6.30 3.68 32.38
CA VAL A 392 -6.80 2.33 32.06
C VAL A 392 -6.16 1.25 32.95
N LEU A 393 -4.86 1.35 33.23
CA LEU A 393 -4.07 0.31 33.89
C LEU A 393 -3.58 0.69 35.30
N GLY A 394 -3.64 1.96 35.67
CA GLY A 394 -3.06 2.48 36.91
C GLY A 394 -1.53 2.49 36.92
N VAL A 395 -0.87 2.54 35.76
CA VAL A 395 0.60 2.55 35.63
C VAL A 395 1.10 3.59 34.64
N THR A 396 2.32 4.07 34.87
CA THR A 396 3.02 4.92 33.89
C THR A 396 3.60 4.08 32.73
N PRO A 397 3.92 4.71 31.59
CA PRO A 397 4.66 4.06 30.49
C PRO A 397 5.91 3.30 30.97
N ALA A 398 6.77 3.97 31.75
CA ALA A 398 7.98 3.38 32.32
C ALA A 398 7.68 2.16 33.20
N GLN A 399 6.67 2.24 34.09
CA GLN A 399 6.28 1.11 34.92
C GLN A 399 5.76 -0.07 34.10
N LEU A 400 5.00 0.21 33.03
CA LEU A 400 4.49 -0.82 32.14
C LEU A 400 5.63 -1.53 31.40
N ALA A 401 6.59 -0.77 30.85
CA ALA A 401 7.78 -1.32 30.20
C ALA A 401 8.57 -2.25 31.16
N GLN A 402 8.84 -1.79 32.39
CA GLN A 402 9.53 -2.57 33.41
C GLN A 402 8.80 -3.87 33.79
N ARG A 403 7.47 -3.81 33.90
CA ARG A 403 6.63 -4.98 34.21
C ARG A 403 6.66 -6.01 33.09
N GLY A 404 6.62 -5.55 31.83
CA GLY A 404 6.75 -6.39 30.64
C GLY A 404 8.09 -7.11 30.59
N VAL A 405 9.20 -6.38 30.66
CA VAL A 405 10.55 -7.00 30.62
C VAL A 405 10.82 -7.89 31.83
N GLY A 406 10.31 -7.55 33.00
CA GLY A 406 10.40 -8.42 34.19
C GLY A 406 9.64 -9.73 34.01
N LEU A 407 8.49 -9.72 33.33
CA LEU A 407 7.76 -10.94 32.97
C LEU A 407 8.53 -11.78 31.94
N MET A 408 9.11 -11.13 30.92
CA MET A 408 9.98 -11.79 29.94
C MET A 408 11.13 -12.53 30.62
N GLN A 409 11.90 -11.83 31.48
CA GLN A 409 13.04 -12.40 32.19
C GLN A 409 12.61 -13.61 33.03
N ARG A 410 11.57 -13.50 33.87
CA ARG A 410 11.11 -14.63 34.68
C ARG A 410 10.71 -15.86 33.85
N THR A 411 10.14 -15.64 32.68
CA THR A 411 9.72 -16.74 31.80
C THR A 411 10.91 -17.50 31.23
N TYR A 412 11.99 -16.81 30.85
CA TYR A 412 13.13 -17.42 30.17
C TYR A 412 14.33 -17.72 31.07
N SER A 413 14.46 -17.06 32.22
CA SER A 413 15.47 -17.42 33.23
C SER A 413 15.23 -18.80 33.85
N GLY A 414 14.03 -19.37 33.71
CA GLY A 414 13.70 -20.73 34.18
C GLY A 414 13.91 -21.83 33.13
N GLN A 415 14.44 -21.53 31.94
CA GLN A 415 14.66 -22.50 30.86
C GLN A 415 16.12 -22.95 30.68
N GLU A 416 17.02 -22.57 31.59
CA GLU A 416 18.33 -23.23 31.71
C GLU A 416 18.17 -24.52 32.52
N GLY A 417 17.99 -25.63 31.81
CA GLY A 417 17.84 -26.98 32.36
C GLY A 417 17.55 -28.01 31.27
#